data_AF-A0A2H3B907-F1
#
_entry.id   AF-A0A2H3B907-F1
#
_cell.length_a   1.000
_cell.length_b   1.000
_cell.length_c   1.000
_cell.angle_alpha   90.00
_cell.angle_beta   90.00
_cell.angle_gamma   90.00
#
_symmetry.space_group_name_H-M   'P 1'
#
loop_
_entity.id
_entity.type
_entity.pdbx_description
1 polymer ?
#
loop_
_entity_poly.entity_id
_entity_poly.type
_entity_poly.pdbx_seq_one_letter_code
_entity_poly.pdbx_strand_id
1 'polypeptide(L)'
;CMDCGRSFRSQVSLDEHFRGSPNHPNCTICGRGFRTQALSTCETCGLTTYDQEMPKHYKESPRHPKCRSCDQGFANDPEYNLHCATVHSDAHCVECDRQFFDVEALQNHYSNSLQHPKCKRCGKGFPNENKYATVSSIYFSLQHGDSSEL
;
A
#
# COMPACT_ATOMS: atom_id res chain seq x y z
N CYS A 1 5.24 -31.09 -20.23
CA CYS A 1 5.98 -30.03 -19.57
C CYS A 1 5.70 -28.74 -20.34
N MET A 2 5.11 -27.74 -19.68
CA MET A 2 4.76 -26.48 -20.34
C MET A 2 6.00 -25.61 -20.62
N ASP A 3 7.09 -25.82 -19.88
CA ASP A 3 8.32 -25.03 -20.01
C ASP A 3 9.24 -25.52 -21.14
N CYS A 4 9.27 -26.83 -21.41
CA CYS A 4 10.15 -27.41 -22.46
C CYS A 4 9.39 -28.19 -23.55
N GLY A 5 8.06 -28.18 -23.53
CA GLY A 5 7.21 -28.81 -24.54
C GLY A 5 7.23 -30.36 -24.56
N ARG A 6 8.01 -31.02 -23.71
CA ARG A 6 8.07 -32.50 -23.67
C ARG A 6 6.78 -33.11 -23.11
N SER A 7 6.28 -34.14 -23.77
CA SER A 7 5.13 -34.94 -23.33
C SER A 7 5.55 -36.11 -22.45
N PHE A 8 4.73 -36.43 -21.45
CA PHE A 8 4.97 -37.51 -20.49
C PHE A 8 3.72 -38.37 -20.38
N ARG A 9 3.92 -39.68 -20.19
CA ARG A 9 2.83 -40.68 -20.20
C ARG A 9 2.08 -40.75 -18.86
N SER A 10 2.62 -40.16 -17.80
CA SER A 10 2.02 -40.18 -16.46
C SER A 10 2.43 -38.97 -15.64
N GLN A 11 1.69 -38.69 -14.58
CA GLN A 11 2.05 -37.65 -13.61
C GLN A 11 3.39 -37.96 -12.92
N VAL A 12 3.63 -39.22 -12.54
CA VAL A 12 4.88 -39.64 -11.88
C VAL A 12 6.10 -39.39 -12.78
N SER A 13 6.03 -39.75 -14.06
CA SER A 13 7.14 -39.51 -15.00
C SER A 13 7.41 -38.03 -15.26
N LEU A 14 6.37 -37.19 -15.18
CA LEU A 14 6.51 -35.74 -15.25
C LEU A 14 7.08 -35.15 -13.94
N ASP A 15 6.80 -35.74 -12.77
CA ASP A 15 7.43 -35.34 -11.49
C ASP A 15 8.93 -35.65 -11.46
N GLU A 16 9.30 -36.84 -11.92
CA GLU A 16 10.72 -37.24 -12.08
C GLU A 16 11.44 -36.36 -13.09
N HIS A 17 10.76 -35.92 -14.15
CA HIS A 17 11.33 -34.99 -15.10
C HIS A 17 11.73 -33.66 -14.47
N PHE A 18 10.97 -33.13 -13.50
CA PHE A 18 11.39 -31.92 -12.79
C PHE A 18 12.59 -32.21 -11.88
N ARG A 19 12.62 -33.40 -11.25
CA ARG A 19 13.65 -33.83 -10.30
C ARG A 19 14.99 -34.05 -11.00
N GLY A 20 15.90 -33.08 -10.87
CA GLY A 20 17.25 -33.14 -11.44
C GLY A 20 17.35 -32.64 -12.89
N SER A 21 16.31 -32.01 -13.44
CA SER A 21 16.43 -31.34 -14.74
C SER A 21 17.27 -30.07 -14.63
N PRO A 22 18.32 -29.89 -15.46
CA PRO A 22 19.06 -28.63 -15.53
C PRO A 22 18.22 -27.49 -16.12
N ASN A 23 17.08 -27.81 -16.73
CA ASN A 23 16.18 -26.84 -17.35
C ASN A 23 15.04 -26.40 -16.42
N HIS A 24 14.97 -26.92 -15.18
CA HIS A 24 13.94 -26.56 -14.20
C HIS A 24 14.54 -26.26 -12.82
N PRO A 25 13.93 -25.35 -12.04
CA PRO A 25 14.40 -25.09 -10.69
C PRO A 25 14.24 -26.31 -9.78
N ASN A 26 15.32 -26.63 -9.07
CA ASN A 26 15.40 -27.77 -8.16
C ASN A 26 15.86 -27.28 -6.78
N CYS A 27 15.33 -27.90 -5.72
CA CYS A 27 15.88 -27.71 -4.38
C CYS A 27 17.28 -28.32 -4.32
N THR A 28 18.30 -27.52 -4.02
CA THR A 28 19.69 -27.97 -3.95
C THR A 28 19.99 -28.86 -2.74
N ILE A 29 19.09 -28.90 -1.75
CA ILE A 29 19.25 -29.69 -0.51
C ILE A 29 18.65 -31.09 -0.65
N CYS A 30 17.46 -31.22 -1.24
CA CYS A 30 16.76 -32.50 -1.34
C CYS A 30 16.54 -33.00 -2.78
N GLY A 31 17.00 -32.25 -3.78
CA GLY A 31 16.91 -32.60 -5.20
C GLY A 31 15.50 -32.59 -5.78
N ARG A 32 14.48 -32.17 -5.02
CA ARG A 32 13.09 -32.15 -5.48
C ARG A 32 12.91 -31.05 -6.54
N GLY A 33 12.45 -31.45 -7.73
CA GLY A 33 12.08 -30.52 -8.79
C GLY A 33 10.68 -29.97 -8.57
N PHE A 34 10.49 -28.68 -8.83
CA PHE A 34 9.22 -28.00 -8.59
C PHE A 34 8.48 -27.79 -9.90
N ARG A 35 7.23 -28.27 -9.95
CA ARG A 35 6.31 -28.05 -11.09
C ARG A 35 5.82 -26.61 -11.24
N THR A 36 5.88 -25.83 -10.18
CA THR A 36 5.04 -24.64 -9.99
C THR A 36 5.77 -23.42 -9.44
N GLN A 37 7.08 -23.52 -9.15
CA GLN A 37 7.85 -22.34 -8.76
C GLN A 37 8.36 -21.65 -10.02
N ALA A 38 7.50 -20.81 -10.58
CA ALA A 38 7.88 -19.88 -11.61
C ALA A 38 8.97 -18.93 -11.06
N LEU A 39 9.91 -18.61 -11.96
CA LEU A 39 10.88 -17.56 -11.73
C LEU A 39 10.29 -16.27 -12.29
N SER A 40 10.30 -15.23 -11.47
CA SER A 40 9.97 -13.87 -11.88
C SER A 40 11.24 -13.06 -12.00
N THR A 41 11.29 -12.24 -13.05
CA THR A 41 12.35 -11.25 -13.22
C THR A 41 11.77 -9.88 -12.94
N CYS A 42 12.35 -9.18 -11.96
CA CYS A 42 11.98 -7.81 -11.67
C CYS A 42 12.50 -6.89 -12.78
N GLU A 43 11.59 -6.26 -13.53
CA GLU A 43 11.92 -5.38 -14.65
C GLU A 43 12.74 -4.16 -14.24
N THR A 44 12.47 -3.59 -13.07
CA THR A 44 13.17 -2.41 -12.54
C THR A 44 14.64 -2.68 -12.25
N CYS A 45 14.94 -3.90 -11.78
CA CYS A 45 16.16 -4.16 -11.04
C CYS A 45 16.99 -5.32 -11.61
N GLY A 46 16.41 -6.09 -12.53
CA GLY A 46 17.01 -7.24 -13.20
C GLY A 46 17.13 -8.50 -12.34
N LEU A 47 16.64 -8.48 -11.09
CA LEU A 47 16.70 -9.64 -10.22
C LEU A 47 15.73 -10.71 -10.69
N THR A 48 16.25 -11.90 -10.99
CA THR A 48 15.46 -13.10 -11.20
C THR A 48 15.50 -13.96 -9.94
N THR A 49 14.33 -14.23 -9.35
CA THR A 49 14.20 -15.19 -8.24
C THR A 49 12.81 -15.82 -8.27
N TYR A 50 12.51 -16.71 -7.34
CA TYR A 50 11.22 -17.38 -7.27
C TYR A 50 10.08 -16.40 -6.99
N ASP A 51 8.94 -16.57 -7.65
CA ASP A 51 7.76 -15.69 -7.48
C ASP A 51 7.39 -15.46 -6.01
N GLN A 52 7.46 -16.51 -5.19
CA GLN A 52 7.17 -16.44 -3.75
C GLN A 52 8.15 -15.56 -2.96
N GLU A 53 9.35 -15.33 -3.49
CA GLU A 53 10.39 -14.48 -2.89
C GLU A 53 10.31 -13.02 -3.38
N MET A 54 9.53 -12.72 -4.44
CA MET A 54 9.37 -11.34 -4.95
C MET A 54 8.84 -10.37 -3.90
N PRO A 55 7.83 -10.73 -3.07
CA PRO A 55 7.35 -9.83 -2.03
C PRO A 55 8.45 -9.41 -1.05
N LYS A 56 9.35 -10.34 -0.71
CA LYS A 56 10.49 -10.05 0.17
C LYS A 56 11.51 -9.15 -0.54
N HIS A 57 11.80 -9.41 -1.81
CA HIS A 57 12.64 -8.53 -2.63
C HIS A 57 12.10 -7.10 -2.67
N TYR A 58 10.81 -6.89 -2.97
CA TYR A 58 10.21 -5.55 -3.01
C TYR A 58 10.29 -4.84 -1.66
N LYS A 59 10.20 -5.61 -0.56
CA LYS A 59 10.26 -5.09 0.80
C LYS A 59 11.68 -4.66 1.23
N GLU A 60 12.71 -5.39 0.79
CA GLU A 60 14.10 -5.20 1.23
C GLU A 60 14.92 -4.34 0.28
N SER A 61 14.53 -4.28 -1.00
CA SER A 61 15.26 -3.54 -2.02
C SER A 61 15.04 -2.03 -1.89
N PRO A 62 16.11 -1.21 -1.84
CA PRO A 62 15.98 0.25 -1.82
C PRO A 62 15.51 0.83 -3.16
N ARG A 63 15.43 0.02 -4.22
CA ARG A 63 14.98 0.41 -5.55
C ARG A 63 13.45 0.29 -5.73
N HIS A 64 12.72 -0.15 -4.71
CA HIS A 64 11.27 -0.32 -4.75
C HIS A 64 10.57 0.50 -3.66
N PRO A 65 9.35 0.99 -3.94
CA PRO A 65 8.56 1.70 -2.96
C PRO A 65 8.11 0.78 -1.84
N LYS A 66 8.25 1.28 -0.60
CA LYS A 66 7.91 0.57 0.63
C LYS A 66 6.99 1.43 1.48
N CYS A 67 5.87 0.86 1.89
CA CYS A 67 4.96 1.52 2.81
C CYS A 67 5.58 1.59 4.21
N ARG A 68 5.71 2.81 4.73
CA ARG A 68 6.24 3.05 6.08
C ARG A 68 5.24 2.69 7.18
N SER A 69 3.94 2.69 6.87
CA SER A 69 2.88 2.40 7.83
C SER A 69 2.72 0.90 8.11
N CYS A 70 2.95 0.03 7.12
CA CYS A 70 2.80 -1.43 7.27
C CYS A 70 4.02 -2.25 6.84
N ASP A 71 5.11 -1.60 6.45
CA ASP A 71 6.37 -2.23 6.05
C ASP A 71 6.29 -3.11 4.78
N GLN A 72 5.19 -3.03 4.01
CA GLN A 72 5.00 -3.78 2.77
C GLN A 72 5.74 -3.13 1.59
N GLY A 73 6.37 -3.93 0.74
CA GLY A 73 7.05 -3.48 -0.49
C GLY A 73 6.23 -3.77 -1.74
N PHE A 74 6.39 -2.95 -2.78
CA PHE A 74 5.62 -3.02 -4.02
C PHE A 74 6.52 -3.06 -5.25
N ALA A 75 6.03 -3.63 -6.35
CA ALA A 75 6.82 -3.73 -7.57
C ALA A 75 7.08 -2.35 -8.20
N ASN A 76 6.13 -1.42 -8.07
CA ASN A 76 6.16 -0.11 -8.73
C ASN A 76 5.32 0.93 -7.95
N ASP A 77 5.45 2.20 -8.36
CA ASP A 77 4.74 3.32 -7.72
C ASP A 77 3.21 3.25 -7.87
N PRO A 78 2.62 2.85 -9.03
CA PRO A 78 1.17 2.69 -9.14
C PRO A 78 0.57 1.72 -8.11
N GLU A 79 1.17 0.54 -7.90
CA GLU A 79 0.73 -0.44 -6.91
C GLU A 79 0.86 0.11 -5.49
N TYR A 80 1.97 0.77 -5.18
CA TYR A 80 2.19 1.43 -3.89
C TYR A 80 1.15 2.54 -3.63
N ASN A 81 0.88 3.39 -4.61
CA ASN A 81 -0.08 4.49 -4.46
C ASN A 81 -1.51 3.97 -4.27
N LEU A 82 -1.90 2.93 -5.02
CA LEU A 82 -3.19 2.27 -4.83
C LEU A 82 -3.30 1.65 -3.43
N HIS A 83 -2.26 0.95 -2.98
CA HIS A 83 -2.19 0.43 -1.61
C HIS A 83 -2.34 1.55 -0.58
N CYS A 84 -1.58 2.63 -0.70
CA CYS A 84 -1.69 3.74 0.25
C CYS A 84 -3.08 4.38 0.22
N ALA A 85 -3.68 4.58 -0.95
CA ALA A 85 -5.03 5.14 -1.06
C ALA A 85 -6.11 4.22 -0.47
N THR A 86 -5.95 2.90 -0.56
CA THR A 86 -6.97 1.92 -0.13
C THR A 86 -6.77 1.40 1.29
N VAL A 87 -5.52 1.25 1.73
CA VAL A 87 -5.13 0.66 3.01
C VAL A 87 -4.72 1.72 4.03
N HIS A 88 -4.19 2.86 3.57
CA HIS A 88 -3.63 3.92 4.39
C HIS A 88 -4.13 5.31 4.00
N SER A 89 -5.40 5.40 3.59
CA SER A 89 -5.99 6.63 3.03
C SER A 89 -5.62 7.89 3.81
N ASP A 90 -5.67 9.07 3.16
CA ASP A 90 -5.26 10.42 3.65
C ASP A 90 -5.80 10.86 5.03
N ALA A 91 -6.57 10.00 5.67
CA ALA A 91 -6.97 10.03 7.05
C ALA A 91 -5.79 9.94 8.04
N HIS A 92 -4.91 10.93 8.07
CA HIS A 92 -3.96 11.12 9.17
C HIS A 92 -4.07 12.53 9.74
N CYS A 93 -3.77 12.64 11.03
CA CYS A 93 -3.73 13.93 11.70
C CYS A 93 -2.36 14.56 11.51
N VAL A 94 -2.32 15.73 10.85
CA VAL A 94 -1.08 16.45 10.54
C VAL A 94 -0.38 17.08 11.75
N GLU A 95 -1.06 17.25 12.88
CA GLU A 95 -0.46 17.87 14.08
C GLU A 95 0.09 16.83 15.07
N CYS A 96 -0.40 15.59 15.03
CA CYS A 96 0.04 14.53 15.95
C CYS A 96 0.51 13.25 15.24
N ASP A 97 0.62 13.29 13.91
CA ASP A 97 1.04 12.20 13.01
C ASP A 97 0.27 10.88 13.18
N ARG A 98 -0.89 10.92 13.84
CA ARG A 98 -1.71 9.73 14.06
C ARG A 98 -2.44 9.35 12.78
N GLN A 99 -2.29 8.09 12.37
CA GLN A 99 -2.97 7.53 11.21
C GLN A 99 -4.31 6.90 11.58
N PHE A 100 -5.29 7.06 10.70
CA PHE A 100 -6.64 6.52 10.81
C PHE A 100 -6.95 5.70 9.57
N PHE A 101 -7.91 4.79 9.71
CA PHE A 101 -8.29 3.87 8.64
C PHE A 101 -9.18 4.52 7.58
N ASP A 102 -9.91 5.58 7.93
CA ASP A 102 -10.73 6.36 7.00
C ASP A 102 -10.95 7.81 7.46
N VAL A 103 -11.53 8.61 6.56
CA VAL A 103 -11.77 10.05 6.78
C VAL A 103 -12.78 10.30 7.92
N GLU A 104 -13.73 9.40 8.16
CA GLU A 104 -14.71 9.52 9.24
C GLU A 104 -14.05 9.38 10.61
N ALA A 105 -13.16 8.39 10.76
CA ALA A 105 -12.35 8.19 11.96
C ALA A 105 -11.42 9.39 12.23
N LEU A 106 -10.83 9.97 11.18
CA LEU A 106 -10.04 11.21 11.32
C LEU A 106 -10.91 12.40 11.77
N GLN A 107 -12.11 12.57 11.20
CA GLN A 107 -13.03 13.65 11.63
C GLN A 107 -13.52 13.45 13.07
N ASN A 108 -13.76 12.21 13.49
CA ASN A 108 -14.11 11.88 14.86
C ASN A 108 -12.95 12.20 15.83
N HIS A 109 -11.71 11.94 15.42
CA HIS A 109 -10.52 12.37 16.17
C HIS A 109 -10.47 13.88 16.35
N TYR A 110 -10.63 14.67 15.28
CA TYR A 110 -10.66 16.13 15.40
C TYR A 110 -11.81 16.64 16.29
N SER A 111 -12.96 15.97 16.27
CA SER A 111 -14.16 16.43 16.98
C SER A 111 -14.18 16.08 18.48
N ASN A 112 -13.32 15.15 18.93
CA ASN A 112 -13.24 14.71 20.32
C ASN A 112 -11.88 15.00 20.99
N SER A 113 -10.87 15.37 20.22
CA SER A 113 -9.57 15.74 20.77
C SER A 113 -9.64 17.09 21.48
N LEU A 114 -9.02 17.17 22.67
CA LEU A 114 -8.81 18.44 23.37
C LEU A 114 -7.67 19.28 22.77
N GLN A 115 -6.89 18.69 21.86
CA GLN A 115 -5.73 19.32 21.21
C GLN A 115 -6.09 19.94 19.84
N HIS A 116 -7.35 19.83 19.41
CA HIS A 116 -7.80 20.31 18.11
C HIS A 116 -9.00 21.26 18.25
N PRO A 117 -9.08 22.32 17.43
CA PRO A 117 -10.22 23.23 17.46
C PRO A 117 -11.49 22.56 16.97
N LYS A 118 -12.61 22.91 17.60
CA LYS A 118 -13.95 22.39 17.31
C LYS A 118 -14.96 23.51 17.23
N CYS A 119 -15.80 23.49 16.21
CA CYS A 119 -16.94 24.37 16.14
C CYS A 119 -17.98 23.99 17.20
N LYS A 120 -18.23 24.88 18.16
CA LYS A 120 -19.22 24.64 19.23
C LYS A 120 -20.67 24.59 18.71
N ARG A 121 -20.94 25.17 17.54
CA ARG A 121 -22.28 25.24 16.95
C ARG A 121 -22.68 23.97 16.20
N CYS A 122 -21.79 23.41 15.37
CA CYS A 122 -22.07 22.21 14.57
C CYS A 122 -21.32 20.95 15.04
N GLY A 123 -20.43 21.07 16.04
CA GLY A 123 -19.68 19.95 16.58
C GLY A 123 -18.52 19.47 15.70
N LYS A 124 -18.29 20.06 14.52
CA LYS A 124 -17.23 19.65 13.60
C LYS A 124 -15.84 20.04 14.14
N GLY A 125 -14.91 19.07 14.16
CA GLY A 125 -13.51 19.27 14.50
C GLY A 125 -12.64 19.69 13.31
N PHE A 126 -11.53 20.36 13.58
CA PHE A 126 -10.60 20.88 12.59
C PHE A 126 -9.16 20.52 12.95
N PRO A 127 -8.26 20.36 11.96
CA PRO A 127 -6.86 20.01 12.24
C PRO A 127 -6.14 21.10 13.05
N ASN A 128 -6.38 22.37 12.74
CA ASN A 128 -5.73 23.51 13.41
C ASN A 128 -6.57 24.79 13.30
N GLU A 129 -6.14 25.82 14.05
CA GLU A 129 -6.84 27.10 14.19
C GLU A 129 -7.00 27.82 12.85
N ASN A 130 -6.05 27.72 11.93
CA ASN A 130 -6.14 28.38 10.62
C ASN A 130 -7.30 27.81 9.77
N LYS A 131 -7.45 26.49 9.75
CA LYS A 131 -8.57 25.82 9.05
C LYS A 131 -9.90 26.11 9.73
N TYR A 132 -9.92 26.19 11.06
CA TYR A 132 -11.11 26.60 11.81
C TYR A 132 -11.51 28.05 11.52
N ALA A 133 -10.56 28.99 11.61
CA ALA A 133 -10.77 30.41 11.40
C ALA A 133 -11.28 30.73 10.00
N THR A 134 -10.76 30.05 8.97
CA THR A 134 -11.24 30.20 7.59
C THR A 134 -12.73 29.86 7.47
N VAL A 135 -13.19 28.81 8.14
CA VAL A 135 -14.60 28.43 8.12
C VAL A 135 -15.42 29.36 9.00
N SER A 136 -14.92 29.72 10.18
CA SER A 136 -15.61 30.63 11.10
C SER A 136 -15.79 32.04 10.51
N SER A 137 -14.82 32.55 9.75
CA SER A 137 -14.91 33.86 9.09
C SER A 137 -15.93 33.85 7.95
N ILE A 138 -15.93 32.80 7.11
CA ILE A 138 -16.95 32.62 6.07
C ILE A 138 -18.36 32.57 6.66
N TYR A 139 -18.56 31.83 7.76
CA TYR A 139 -19.85 31.78 8.45
C TYR A 139 -20.24 33.13 9.08
N PHE A 140 -19.28 33.93 9.55
CA PHE A 140 -19.53 35.27 10.10
C PHE A 140 -19.94 36.26 9.00
N SER A 141 -19.24 36.26 7.85
CA SER A 141 -19.56 37.08 6.68
C SER A 141 -20.92 36.74 6.05
N LEU A 142 -21.35 35.47 6.12
CA LEU A 142 -22.66 35.03 5.59
C LEU A 142 -23.84 35.35 6.53
N GLN A 143 -23.61 35.53 7.85
CA GLN A 143 -24.67 35.89 8.81
C GLN A 143 -24.79 37.42 9.01
N HIS A 144 -23.69 38.15 8.83
CA HIS A 144 -23.64 39.61 8.93
C HIS A 144 -23.31 40.19 7.56
N GLY A 145 -24.26 40.08 6.62
CA GLY A 145 -24.11 40.51 5.24
C GLY A 145 -23.26 41.77 5.12
N ASP A 146 -22.14 41.64 4.43
CA ASP A 146 -21.31 42.77 4.06
C ASP A 146 -22.07 43.58 3.01
N SER A 147 -22.98 44.42 3.50
CA SER A 147 -23.43 45.62 2.81
C SER A 147 -22.37 46.68 3.04
N SER A 148 -21.27 46.56 2.31
CA SER A 148 -20.46 47.72 1.95
C SER A 148 -20.16 47.65 0.45
N GLU A 149 -20.99 48.39 -0.30
CA GLU A 149 -20.81 48.69 -1.71
C GLU A 149 -19.45 49.37 -1.95
N LEU A 150 -18.74 48.92 -2.99
CA LEU A 150 -18.39 49.71 -4.19
C LEU A 150 -17.82 48.80 -5.29
#